data_AF-A0A0P9I4V5-F1
#
_entry.id   AF-A0A0P9I4V5-F1
#
_cell.length_a   1.000
_cell.length_b   1.000
_cell.length_c   1.000
_cell.angle_alpha   90.00
_cell.angle_beta   90.00
_cell.angle_gamma   90.00
#
_symmetry.space_group_name_H-M   'P 1'
#
loop_
_entity.id
_entity.type
_entity.pdbx_description
1 polymer ?
#
loop_
_entity_poly.entity_id
_entity_poly.type
_entity_poly.pdbx_seq_one_letter_code
_entity_poly.pdbx_strand_id
1 'polypeptide(L)'
;MVDDSANTDKPDLLAKHGLSFFVKAEISGGELALIMDTGPASNILLHNIEIMGIDLRKTEAVLISHAHHETTIQMFRNLYK
;
A
#
# COMPACT_ATOMS: atom_id res chain seq x y z
N MET A 1 2.79 -1.47 -3.78
CA MET A 1 1.33 -1.55 -4.08
C MET A 1 0.93 -3.00 -4.26
N VAL A 2 -0.35 -3.35 -4.05
CA VAL A 2 -0.86 -4.74 -4.14
C VAL A 2 -1.98 -4.82 -5.16
N ASP A 3 -1.96 -5.87 -5.97
CA ASP A 3 -2.93 -6.18 -7.01
C ASP A 3 -3.35 -7.67 -6.90
N ASP A 4 -4.54 -7.99 -7.39
CA ASP A 4 -5.07 -9.34 -7.51
C ASP A 4 -4.28 -10.17 -8.54
N SER A 5 -3.70 -9.51 -9.54
CA SER A 5 -2.96 -10.15 -10.63
C SER A 5 -1.47 -9.80 -10.62
N ALA A 6 -0.63 -10.80 -10.89
CA ALA A 6 0.81 -10.59 -11.04
C ALA A 6 1.09 -9.77 -12.31
N ASN A 7 2.04 -8.85 -12.20
CA ASN A 7 2.50 -8.03 -13.33
C ASN A 7 3.71 -8.70 -13.99
N THR A 8 3.57 -9.17 -15.24
CA THR A 8 4.65 -9.86 -15.97
C THR A 8 5.87 -8.98 -16.25
N ASP A 9 5.67 -7.67 -16.34
CA ASP A 9 6.77 -6.70 -16.56
C ASP A 9 7.51 -6.35 -15.25
N LYS A 10 6.93 -6.72 -14.10
CA LYS A 10 7.49 -6.47 -12.76
C LYS A 10 7.41 -7.75 -11.92
N PRO A 11 8.17 -8.80 -12.27
CA PRO A 11 8.06 -10.13 -11.66
C PRO A 11 8.41 -10.15 -10.16
N ASP A 12 9.17 -9.17 -9.67
CA ASP A 12 9.54 -9.05 -8.25
C ASP A 12 8.39 -8.51 -7.38
N LEU A 13 7.34 -7.96 -7.99
CA LEU A 13 6.13 -7.56 -7.29
C LEU A 13 5.22 -8.75 -7.08
N LEU A 14 4.81 -8.94 -5.82
CA LEU A 14 3.92 -10.02 -5.43
C LEU A 14 2.47 -9.58 -5.54
N ALA A 15 1.64 -10.44 -6.13
CA ALA A 15 0.19 -10.27 -6.19
C ALA A 15 -0.52 -11.14 -5.15
N LYS A 16 -1.63 -10.64 -4.63
CA LYS A 16 -2.51 -11.35 -3.71
C LYS A 16 -3.86 -10.66 -3.73
N HIS A 17 -4.93 -11.45 -3.61
CA HIS A 17 -6.29 -10.92 -3.54
C HIS A 17 -6.38 -9.76 -2.53
N GLY A 18 -6.81 -8.61 -3.01
CA GLY A 18 -6.76 -7.33 -2.31
C GLY A 18 -6.09 -6.24 -3.15
N LEU A 19 -6.46 -5.00 -2.84
CA LEU A 19 -6.00 -3.83 -3.58
C LEU A 19 -5.34 -2.84 -2.62
N SER A 20 -4.20 -2.28 -3.03
CA SER A 20 -3.54 -1.20 -2.32
C SER A 20 -2.79 -0.29 -3.28
N PHE A 21 -3.07 1.01 -3.21
CA PHE A 21 -2.45 2.05 -4.00
C PHE A 21 -1.52 2.93 -3.17
N PHE A 22 -0.46 3.39 -3.80
CA PHE A 22 0.39 4.47 -3.35
C PHE A 22 0.23 5.60 -4.35
N VAL A 23 -0.36 6.70 -3.89
CA VAL A 23 -0.74 7.85 -4.72
C VAL A 23 0.16 9.01 -4.35
N LYS A 24 0.80 9.60 -5.36
CA LYS A 24 1.49 10.88 -5.26
C LYS A 24 0.70 11.91 -6.04
N ALA A 25 0.39 13.03 -5.40
CA ALA A 25 -0.31 14.14 -6.02
C ALA A 25 0.52 15.42 -5.84
N GLU A 26 0.71 16.16 -6.93
CA GLU A 26 1.20 17.52 -6.84
C GLU A 26 0.06 18.43 -6.38
N ILE A 27 0.28 19.18 -5.30
CA ILE A 27 -0.66 20.14 -4.75
C ILE A 27 -0.04 21.53 -4.71
N SER A 28 -0.87 22.56 -4.61
CA SER A 28 -0.40 23.93 -4.39
C SER A 28 0.32 24.00 -3.03
N GLY A 29 1.65 23.95 -3.06
CA GLY A 29 2.50 23.93 -1.87
C GLY A 29 3.43 22.71 -1.73
N GLY A 30 3.36 21.69 -2.60
CA GLY A 30 4.28 20.55 -2.56
C GLY A 30 3.75 19.26 -3.20
N GLU A 31 4.35 18.13 -2.82
CA GLU A 31 3.86 16.79 -3.13
C GLU A 31 3.11 16.26 -1.90
N LEU A 32 2.01 15.56 -2.12
CA LEU A 32 1.29 14.79 -1.11
C LEU A 32 1.37 13.31 -1.48
N ALA A 33 1.77 12.45 -0.54
CA ALA A 33 1.81 11.02 -0.72
C ALA A 33 0.83 10.29 0.21
N LEU A 34 0.05 9.37 -0.35
CA LEU A 34 -1.03 8.69 0.35
C LEU A 34 -0.98 7.20 0.04
N ILE A 35 -1.31 6.37 1.02
CA ILE A 35 -1.65 4.97 0.78
C ILE A 35 -3.17 4.84 0.80
N MET A 36 -3.73 4.22 -0.24
CA MET A 36 -5.14 3.88 -0.29
C MET A 36 -5.31 2.37 -0.20
N ASP A 37 -6.00 1.92 0.84
CA ASP A 37 -6.15 0.52 1.26
C ASP A 37 -4.80 -0.18 1.53
N THR A 38 -4.84 -1.29 2.28
CA THR A 38 -3.63 -2.03 2.66
C THR A 38 -3.61 -3.47 2.18
N GLY A 39 -4.70 -3.91 1.54
CA GLY A 39 -4.95 -5.32 1.25
C GLY A 39 -4.98 -6.21 2.51
N PRO A 40 -5.22 -7.52 2.36
CA PRO A 40 -5.29 -8.45 3.47
C PRO A 40 -3.95 -9.01 3.94
N ALA A 41 -2.84 -8.60 3.32
CA ALA A 41 -1.52 -9.18 3.60
C ALA A 41 -0.47 -8.08 3.74
N SER A 42 -0.26 -7.64 4.97
CA SER A 42 0.70 -6.57 5.29
C SER A 42 2.13 -6.91 4.87
N ASN A 43 2.53 -8.19 4.89
CA ASN A 43 3.85 -8.62 4.41
C ASN A 43 4.04 -8.41 2.90
N ILE A 44 3.01 -8.64 2.09
CA ILE A 44 3.06 -8.44 0.63
C ILE A 44 3.12 -6.95 0.31
N LEU A 45 2.34 -6.14 1.01
CA LEU A 45 2.40 -4.68 0.88
C LEU A 45 3.80 -4.15 1.20
N LEU A 46 4.38 -4.57 2.34
CA LEU A 46 5.73 -4.15 2.75
C LEU A 46 6.81 -4.60 1.77
N HIS A 47 6.76 -5.85 1.29
CA HIS A 47 7.66 -6.34 0.25
C HIS A 47 7.60 -5.48 -1.01
N ASN A 48 6.39 -5.22 -1.52
CA ASN A 48 6.23 -4.40 -2.73
C ASN A 48 6.68 -2.94 -2.52
N ILE A 49 6.50 -2.38 -1.32
CA ILE A 49 7.00 -1.04 -0.97
C ILE A 49 8.53 -0.99 -1.04
N GLU A 50 9.20 -2.01 -0.49
CA GLU A 50 10.66 -2.13 -0.53
C GLU A 50 11.17 -2.25 -1.98
N ILE A 51 10.59 -3.16 -2.77
CA ILE A 51 10.94 -3.34 -4.19
C ILE A 51 10.71 -2.07 -5.00
N MET A 52 9.64 -1.31 -4.71
CA MET A 52 9.34 -0.05 -5.38
C MET A 52 10.18 1.15 -4.87
N GLY A 53 10.99 0.97 -3.82
CA GLY A 53 11.77 2.06 -3.22
C GLY A 53 10.91 3.17 -2.61
N ILE A 54 9.71 2.84 -2.13
CA ILE A 54 8.78 3.82 -1.54
C ILE A 54 9.16 4.09 -0.08
N ASP A 55 9.40 5.35 0.27
CA ASP A 55 9.66 5.77 1.66
C ASP A 55 8.34 6.11 2.38
N LEU A 56 7.86 5.18 3.21
CA LEU A 56 6.62 5.36 3.98
C LEU A 56 6.67 6.52 4.97
N ARG A 57 7.85 6.98 5.39
CA ARG A 57 7.97 8.14 6.28
C ARG A 57 7.53 9.44 5.62
N LYS A 58 7.45 9.44 4.29
CA LYS A 58 6.95 10.54 3.47
C LYS A 58 5.47 10.40 3.14
N THR A 59 4.77 9.39 3.69
CA THR A 59 3.33 9.21 3.48
C THR A 59 2.58 9.97 4.57
N GLU A 60 1.71 10.89 4.18
CA GLU A 60 1.02 11.80 5.09
C GLU A 60 -0.28 11.22 5.63
N ALA A 61 -0.93 10.31 4.89
CA ALA A 61 -2.13 9.64 5.37
C ALA A 61 -2.37 8.28 4.71
N VAL A 62 -3.20 7.48 5.40
CA VAL A 62 -3.77 6.23 4.89
C VAL A 62 -5.26 6.42 4.71
N LEU A 63 -5.74 6.29 3.48
CA LEU A 63 -7.15 6.30 3.12
C LEU A 63 -7.65 4.87 3.06
N ILE A 64 -8.71 4.55 3.79
CA ILE A 64 -9.39 3.25 3.69
C ILE A 64 -10.67 3.47 2.91
N SER A 65 -10.78 2.85 1.74
CA SER A 65 -11.94 3.02 0.85
C SER A 65 -13.22 2.48 1.50
N HIS A 66 -13.12 1.34 2.18
CA HIS A 66 -14.19 0.73 2.96
C HIS A 66 -13.60 -0.29 3.97
N ALA A 67 -14.20 -0.36 5.15
CA ALA A 67 -13.74 -1.28 6.20
C ALA A 67 -14.30 -2.69 5.98
N HIS A 68 -13.69 -3.47 5.08
CA HIS A 68 -13.85 -4.93 5.10
C HIS A 68 -12.88 -5.56 6.11
N HIS A 69 -13.35 -6.63 6.77
CA HIS A 69 -12.59 -7.41 7.76
C HIS A 69 -11.24 -7.89 7.22
N GLU A 70 -11.16 -8.09 5.90
CA GLU A 70 -9.97 -8.56 5.20
C GLU A 70 -9.02 -7.41 4.84
N THR A 71 -9.51 -6.22 4.48
CA THR A 71 -8.70 -5.19 3.79
C THR A 71 -7.97 -4.20 4.69
N THR A 72 -8.34 -4.10 5.98
CA THR A 72 -8.00 -2.89 6.79
C THR A 72 -7.15 -3.16 8.04
N ILE A 73 -7.32 -4.29 8.72
CA ILE A 73 -6.92 -4.38 10.14
C ILE A 73 -5.48 -4.88 10.34
N GLN A 74 -4.90 -5.62 9.39
CA GLN A 74 -3.62 -6.30 9.63
C GLN A 74 -2.41 -5.36 9.62
N MET A 75 -2.39 -4.30 8.82
CA MET A 75 -1.25 -3.36 8.79
C MET A 75 -1.14 -2.59 10.12
N PHE A 76 -2.24 -2.02 10.63
CA PHE A 76 -2.21 -1.29 11.89
C PHE A 76 -1.86 -2.18 13.09
N ARG A 77 -2.26 -3.46 13.10
CA ARG A 77 -1.89 -4.39 14.20
C ARG A 77 -0.38 -4.68 14.30
N ASN A 78 0.36 -4.56 13.20
CA ASN A 78 1.80 -4.83 13.18
C ASN A 78 2.66 -3.61 13.53
N LEU A 79 2.12 -2.39 13.45
CA LEU A 79 2.84 -1.16 13.82
C LEU A 79 2.84 -0.87 15.33
N TYR A 80 1.98 -1.54 16.11
CA TYR A 80 1.86 -1.39 17.56
C TYR A 80 2.28 -2.65 18.34
N LYS A 81 3.11 -3.52 17.75
CA LYS A 81 3.78 -4.63 18.42
C LYS A 81 5.29 -4.41 18.37
#